data_AF-A0A838DNU8-F1
#
_entry.id   AF-A0A838DNU8-F1
#
_cell.length_a   1.000
_cell.length_b   1.000
_cell.length_c   1.000
_cell.angle_alpha   90.00
_cell.angle_beta   90.00
_cell.angle_gamma   90.00
#
_symmetry.space_group_name_H-M   'P 1'
#
loop_
_entity.id
_entity.type
_entity.pdbx_description
1 polymer ?
#
loop_
_entity_poly.entity_id
_entity_poly.type
_entity_poly.pdbx_seq_one_letter_code
_entity_poly.pdbx_strand_id
1 'polypeptide(L)'
;HTNFLNEQRLLDRPNEQPHSQHLQDALIAAGLHALDDALSPSNPLISNPWKTLGPWRMVGEARTVTYRYQEQEHHVALRPRLAGAGTWNVQVDSQPAEDVTYQAGNDDLVLLRHGARQVRAYVQQIEGQTQVMLDGLIYRLERRQPPDVDAAAHGGSAVQAQRTLNAPMAGTVVKVLVADGAQVQQQQVLVILSAMKMEHTITAPADGIVRRVHYKEGDVVKGGAVVVEME
;
A
#
# COMPACT_ATOMS: atom_id res chain seq x y z
N HIS A 1 -12.65 30.95 -57.55
CA HIS A 1 -13.03 31.42 -56.20
C HIS A 1 -13.21 30.20 -55.33
N THR A 2 -12.50 30.19 -54.22
CA THR A 2 -11.95 29.00 -53.58
C THR A 2 -12.91 28.46 -52.53
N ASN A 3 -13.22 27.16 -52.60
CA ASN A 3 -14.00 26.43 -51.61
C ASN A 3 -13.06 26.11 -50.43
N PHE A 4 -13.03 26.96 -49.42
CA PHE A 4 -12.19 26.84 -48.23
C PHE A 4 -13.00 27.24 -47.01
N LEU A 5 -13.73 26.29 -46.41
CA LEU A 5 -14.27 26.40 -45.05
C LEU A 5 -14.92 25.07 -44.68
N ASN A 6 -14.11 24.07 -44.29
CA ASN A 6 -14.59 23.04 -43.38
C ASN A 6 -13.46 22.23 -42.71
N GLU A 7 -12.53 22.89 -42.01
CA GLU A 7 -11.60 22.19 -41.10
C GLU A 7 -11.30 23.04 -39.86
N GLN A 8 -12.27 23.13 -38.95
CA GLN A 8 -11.97 23.32 -37.53
C GLN A 8 -12.89 22.43 -36.70
N ARG A 9 -12.62 21.12 -36.74
CA ARG A 9 -12.98 20.25 -35.63
C ARG A 9 -11.89 20.40 -34.58
N LEU A 10 -11.97 21.50 -33.81
CA LEU A 10 -11.30 21.63 -32.52
C LEU A 10 -11.74 20.42 -31.71
N LEU A 11 -10.87 19.41 -31.63
CA LEU A 11 -11.03 18.32 -30.70
C LEU A 11 -10.86 18.95 -29.32
N ASP A 12 -11.98 19.19 -28.64
CA ASP A 12 -12.06 19.21 -27.19
C ASP A 12 -11.35 17.93 -26.70
N ARG A 13 -10.08 18.06 -26.38
CA ARG A 13 -9.40 17.08 -25.54
C ARG A 13 -9.83 17.39 -24.12
N PRO A 14 -10.49 16.47 -23.40
CA PRO A 14 -10.84 16.71 -22.02
C PRO A 14 -9.56 17.00 -21.23
N ASN A 15 -9.62 18.07 -20.46
CA ASN A 15 -8.55 18.65 -19.65
C ASN A 15 -8.23 17.79 -18.40
N GLU A 16 -8.10 16.46 -18.55
CA GLU A 16 -7.95 15.49 -17.46
C GLU A 16 -6.49 15.25 -17.01
N GLN A 17 -5.52 15.92 -17.63
CA GLN A 17 -4.11 15.50 -17.54
C GLN A 17 -3.23 16.12 -16.43
N PRO A 18 -3.42 17.36 -15.93
CA PRO A 18 -2.50 17.89 -14.91
C PRO A 18 -2.76 17.31 -13.51
N HIS A 19 -4.03 17.10 -13.13
CA HIS A 19 -4.37 16.61 -11.78
C HIS A 19 -3.95 15.14 -11.56
N SER A 20 -4.07 14.30 -12.58
CA SER A 20 -3.71 12.88 -12.51
C SER A 20 -2.19 12.67 -12.44
N GLN A 21 -1.42 13.42 -13.23
CA GLN A 21 0.04 13.37 -13.18
C GLN A 21 0.59 13.92 -11.86
N HIS A 22 0.05 15.03 -11.35
CA HIS A 22 0.51 15.59 -10.08
C HIS A 22 0.19 14.68 -8.89
N LEU A 23 -0.96 14.00 -8.91
CA LEU A 23 -1.28 12.97 -7.91
C LEU A 23 -0.29 11.80 -7.99
N GLN A 24 0.04 11.33 -9.20
CA GLN A 24 1.03 10.27 -9.38
C GLN A 24 2.39 10.69 -8.81
N ASP A 25 2.88 11.88 -9.15
CA ASP A 25 4.16 12.39 -8.65
C ASP A 25 4.13 12.56 -7.12
N ALA A 26 3.00 12.96 -6.54
CA ALA A 26 2.81 13.05 -5.09
C ALA A 26 2.84 11.67 -4.40
N LEU A 27 2.18 10.66 -4.98
CA LEU A 27 2.19 9.28 -4.49
C LEU A 27 3.61 8.68 -4.52
N ILE A 28 4.36 8.94 -5.58
CA ILE A 28 5.76 8.50 -5.72
C ILE A 28 6.65 9.19 -4.68
N ALA A 29 6.51 10.51 -4.51
CA ALA A 29 7.27 11.28 -3.52
C ALA A 29 7.03 10.74 -2.10
N ALA A 30 5.76 10.52 -1.74
CA ALA A 30 5.39 9.94 -0.46
C ALA A 30 5.97 8.54 -0.25
N GLY A 31 5.85 7.66 -1.26
CA GLY A 31 6.36 6.29 -1.19
C GLY A 31 7.88 6.22 -0.99
N LEU A 32 8.64 6.98 -1.78
CA LEU A 32 10.10 6.98 -1.73
C LEU A 32 10.63 7.67 -0.47
N HIS A 33 10.03 8.78 -0.05
CA HIS A 33 10.40 9.45 1.21
C HIS A 33 10.16 8.55 2.43
N ALA A 34 9.04 7.82 2.46
CA ALA A 34 8.75 6.88 3.54
C ALA A 34 9.70 5.68 3.57
N LEU A 35 10.27 5.27 2.44
CA LEU A 35 11.33 4.24 2.40
C LEU A 35 12.66 4.81 2.90
N ASP A 36 13.01 6.01 2.46
CA ASP A 36 14.24 6.70 2.83
C ASP A 36 14.30 6.98 4.34
N ASP A 37 13.21 7.49 4.93
CA ASP A 37 13.09 7.70 6.39
C ASP A 37 13.17 6.38 7.19
N ALA A 38 12.63 5.27 6.65
CA ALA A 38 12.76 3.95 7.26
C ALA A 38 14.19 3.38 7.17
N LEU A 39 14.98 3.83 6.18
CA LEU A 39 16.38 3.44 5.97
C LEU A 39 17.37 4.41 6.64
N SER A 40 16.91 5.59 7.06
CA SER A 40 17.76 6.64 7.59
C SER A 40 18.24 6.32 9.01
N PRO A 41 19.57 6.30 9.28
CA PRO A 41 20.14 5.89 10.57
C PRO A 41 19.75 6.77 11.76
N SER A 42 19.13 7.93 11.54
CA SER A 42 18.66 8.85 12.58
C SER A 42 17.26 8.52 13.10
N ASN A 43 16.54 7.56 12.51
CA ASN A 43 15.20 7.20 12.96
C ASN A 43 15.26 6.42 14.29
N PRO A 44 14.68 6.94 15.40
CA PRO A 44 14.79 6.34 16.73
C PRO A 44 14.08 4.99 16.88
N LEU A 45 13.27 4.57 15.89
CA LEU A 45 12.68 3.23 15.81
C LEU A 45 13.65 2.18 15.22
N ILE A 46 14.83 2.59 14.76
CA ILE A 46 15.88 1.67 14.30
C ILE A 46 16.64 1.15 15.52
N SER A 47 16.00 0.24 16.26
CA SER A 47 16.76 -0.72 17.08
C SER A 47 17.31 -1.86 16.21
N ASN A 48 16.74 -2.07 15.02
CA ASN A 48 17.23 -3.05 14.06
C ASN A 48 16.74 -2.73 12.63
N PRO A 49 17.60 -2.22 11.72
CA PRO A 49 17.22 -1.93 10.34
C PRO A 49 16.76 -3.20 9.58
N TRP A 50 17.10 -4.39 10.09
CA TRP A 50 16.67 -5.68 9.56
C TRP A 50 15.25 -6.10 9.97
N LYS A 51 14.62 -5.42 10.95
CA LYS A 51 13.20 -5.65 11.33
C LYS A 51 12.25 -4.75 10.55
N THR A 52 12.58 -3.48 10.35
CA THR A 52 11.75 -2.51 9.59
C THR A 52 11.66 -2.82 8.08
N LEU A 53 12.57 -3.65 7.56
CA LEU A 53 12.64 -3.99 6.15
C LEU A 53 12.00 -5.34 5.79
N GLY A 54 11.70 -6.20 6.78
CA GLY A 54 11.26 -7.57 6.54
C GLY A 54 12.36 -8.49 5.94
N PRO A 55 12.09 -9.79 5.74
CA PRO A 55 13.13 -10.82 5.57
C PRO A 55 13.91 -10.87 4.24
N TRP A 56 13.80 -9.89 3.33
CA TRP A 56 14.24 -10.07 1.93
C TRP A 56 15.38 -9.15 1.48
N ARG A 57 16.28 -9.77 0.72
CA ARG A 57 17.47 -9.19 0.09
C ARG A 57 17.05 -8.13 -0.93
N MET A 58 17.75 -7.00 -0.95
CA MET A 58 17.56 -5.82 -1.81
C MET A 58 17.78 -6.04 -3.33
N VAL A 59 17.40 -7.20 -3.88
CA VAL A 59 17.52 -7.49 -5.32
C VAL A 59 16.26 -8.20 -5.81
N GLY A 60 15.39 -7.48 -6.51
CA GLY A 60 14.38 -8.05 -7.41
C GLY A 60 12.91 -7.93 -6.96
N GLU A 61 12.60 -7.86 -5.66
CA GLU A 61 11.21 -7.75 -5.20
C GLU A 61 10.74 -6.30 -5.00
N ALA A 62 9.48 -6.05 -5.35
CA ALA A 62 8.85 -4.73 -5.22
C ALA A 62 8.31 -4.52 -3.81
N ARG A 63 8.61 -3.38 -3.20
CA ARG A 63 7.92 -2.91 -2.00
C ARG A 63 6.67 -2.15 -2.44
N THR A 64 5.50 -2.69 -2.14
CA THR A 64 4.23 -1.99 -2.42
C THR A 64 3.76 -1.23 -1.19
N VAL A 65 3.54 0.07 -1.35
CA VAL A 65 2.94 0.94 -0.33
C VAL A 65 1.55 1.33 -0.82
N THR A 66 0.56 1.25 0.06
CA THR A 66 -0.82 1.65 -0.26
C THR A 66 -1.12 3.00 0.36
N TYR A 67 -1.64 3.93 -0.43
CA TYR A 67 -2.11 5.24 0.01
C TYR A 67 -3.59 5.40 -0.28
N ARG A 68 -4.32 6.07 0.62
CA ARG A 68 -5.69 6.49 0.37
C ARG A 68 -5.72 8.00 0.10
N TYR A 69 -6.36 8.41 -0.99
CA TYR A 69 -6.58 9.80 -1.38
C TYR A 69 -8.02 9.96 -1.87
N GLN A 70 -8.78 10.90 -1.31
CA GLN A 70 -10.20 11.13 -1.66
C GLN A 70 -11.04 9.83 -1.71
N GLU A 71 -10.87 8.96 -0.70
CA GLU A 71 -11.54 7.66 -0.59
C GLU A 71 -11.13 6.59 -1.62
N GLN A 72 -10.20 6.90 -2.53
CA GLN A 72 -9.61 5.95 -3.47
C GLN A 72 -8.30 5.40 -2.93
N GLU A 73 -8.09 4.09 -3.08
CA GLU A 73 -6.82 3.44 -2.75
C GLU A 73 -5.90 3.42 -3.98
N HIS A 74 -4.63 3.74 -3.74
CA HIS A 74 -3.56 3.77 -4.72
C HIS A 74 -2.41 2.89 -4.24
N HIS A 75 -1.90 2.05 -5.13
CA HIS A 75 -0.80 1.13 -4.86
C HIS A 75 0.47 1.61 -5.55
N VAL A 76 1.52 1.87 -4.77
CA VAL A 76 2.81 2.34 -5.25
C VAL A 76 3.83 1.22 -5.06
N ALA A 77 4.19 0.53 -6.14
CA ALA A 77 5.22 -0.50 -6.13
C ALA A 77 6.60 0.10 -6.44
N LEU A 78 7.56 -0.11 -5.54
CA LEU A 78 8.89 0.49 -5.54
C LEU A 78 9.95 -0.61 -5.63
N ARG A 79 10.74 -0.61 -6.70
CA ARG A 79 11.83 -1.59 -6.93
C ARG A 79 13.17 -0.85 -7.05
N PRO A 80 14.19 -1.15 -6.24
CA PRO A 80 15.49 -0.51 -6.39
C PRO A 80 16.17 -0.95 -7.69
N ARG A 81 16.78 -0.02 -8.42
CA ARG A 81 17.65 -0.33 -9.56
C ARG A 81 19.11 -0.42 -9.08
N LEU A 82 19.79 -1.52 -9.41
CA LEU A 82 21.22 -1.69 -9.09
C LEU A 82 22.12 -0.73 -9.89
N ALA A 83 21.68 -0.33 -11.08
CA ALA A 83 22.37 0.62 -11.94
C ALA A 83 21.83 2.04 -11.70
N GLY A 84 22.48 2.79 -10.81
CA GLY A 84 22.17 4.20 -10.53
C GLY A 84 21.80 4.45 -9.08
N ALA A 85 22.62 5.23 -8.37
CA ALA A 85 22.36 5.61 -6.99
C ALA A 85 21.04 6.39 -6.89
N GLY A 86 20.17 5.97 -5.97
CA GLY A 86 18.86 6.60 -5.75
C GLY A 86 17.83 6.38 -6.86
N THR A 87 18.09 5.50 -7.84
CA THR A 87 17.15 5.20 -8.92
C THR A 87 16.25 4.02 -8.56
N TRP A 88 14.96 4.20 -8.80
CA TRP A 88 13.90 3.24 -8.51
C TRP A 88 13.09 2.99 -9.77
N ASN A 89 12.73 1.73 -10.01
CA ASN A 89 11.63 1.41 -10.91
C ASN A 89 10.33 1.46 -10.12
N VAL A 90 9.47 2.41 -10.46
CA VAL A 90 8.24 2.75 -9.73
C VAL A 90 7.04 2.47 -10.59
N GLN A 91 6.00 1.88 -10.01
CA GLN A 91 4.72 1.64 -10.66
C GLN A 91 3.60 2.13 -9.74
N VAL A 92 2.71 2.96 -10.27
CA VAL A 92 1.53 3.44 -9.56
C VAL A 92 0.29 2.80 -10.19
N ASP A 93 -0.46 2.03 -9.41
CA ASP A 93 -1.63 1.29 -9.84
C ASP A 93 -1.33 0.43 -11.10
N SER A 94 -2.18 0.55 -12.13
CA SER A 94 -2.03 -0.15 -13.41
C SER A 94 -1.20 0.63 -14.44
N GLN A 95 -0.58 1.75 -14.06
CA GLN A 95 0.26 2.53 -14.98
C GLN A 95 1.54 1.75 -15.33
N PRO A 96 2.16 2.03 -16.49
CA PRO A 96 3.46 1.47 -16.83
C PRO A 96 4.51 1.83 -15.77
N ALA A 97 5.38 0.88 -15.42
CA ALA A 97 6.47 1.16 -14.53
C ALA A 97 7.49 2.12 -15.20
N GLU A 98 7.98 3.10 -14.44
CA GLU A 98 8.94 4.09 -14.89
C GLU A 98 10.16 4.15 -13.97
N ASP A 99 11.30 4.59 -14.49
CA ASP A 99 12.48 4.82 -13.67
C ASP A 99 12.48 6.25 -13.14
N VAL A 100 12.54 6.37 -11.81
CA VAL A 100 12.54 7.63 -11.07
C VAL A 100 13.78 7.70 -10.19
N THR A 101 14.56 8.77 -10.31
CA THR A 101 15.64 9.06 -9.35
C THR A 101 15.07 9.91 -8.23
N TYR A 102 15.25 9.43 -7.00
CA TYR A 102 14.88 10.13 -5.76
C TYR A 102 16.12 10.72 -5.11
N GLN A 103 15.98 11.96 -4.65
CA GLN A 103 16.98 12.63 -3.82
C GLN A 103 16.29 13.43 -2.72
N ALA A 104 16.61 13.11 -1.47
CA ALA A 104 16.24 13.93 -0.33
C ALA A 104 17.07 15.23 -0.31
N GLY A 105 16.40 16.34 -0.02
CA GLY A 105 16.99 17.63 0.28
C GLY A 105 16.81 17.99 1.75
N ASN A 106 17.13 19.24 2.08
CA ASN A 106 16.86 19.79 3.42
C ASN A 106 15.39 20.21 3.54
N ASP A 107 14.92 20.39 4.78
CA ASP A 107 13.60 20.98 5.09
C ASP A 107 12.44 20.27 4.36
N ASP A 108 12.38 18.94 4.47
CA ASP A 108 11.35 18.07 3.89
C ASP A 108 11.28 18.06 2.35
N LEU A 109 12.25 18.68 1.67
CA LEU A 109 12.32 18.70 0.22
C LEU A 109 12.66 17.32 -0.34
N VAL A 110 11.88 16.89 -1.33
CA VAL A 110 12.12 15.71 -2.17
C VAL A 110 12.25 16.16 -3.62
N LEU A 111 13.29 15.68 -4.28
CA LEU A 111 13.49 15.84 -5.72
C LEU A 111 13.23 14.49 -6.40
N LEU A 112 12.27 14.47 -7.32
CA LEU A 112 12.06 13.34 -8.22
C LEU A 112 12.53 13.71 -9.62
N ARG A 113 13.22 12.80 -10.29
CA ARG A 113 13.62 12.96 -11.68
C ARG A 113 13.06 11.82 -12.52
N HIS A 114 12.18 12.17 -13.46
CA HIS A 114 11.57 11.30 -14.46
C HIS A 114 12.24 11.58 -15.81
N GLY A 115 13.32 10.87 -16.11
CA GLY A 115 14.15 11.17 -17.29
C GLY A 115 14.66 12.61 -17.28
N ALA A 116 14.17 13.45 -18.20
CA ALA A 116 14.53 14.88 -18.29
C ALA A 116 13.66 15.80 -17.42
N ARG A 117 12.52 15.32 -16.90
CA ARG A 117 11.62 16.11 -16.04
C ARG A 117 12.10 16.01 -14.60
N GLN A 118 12.13 17.15 -13.91
CA GLN A 118 12.41 17.20 -12.48
C GLN A 118 11.21 17.80 -11.75
N VAL A 119 10.81 17.15 -10.66
CA VAL A 119 9.69 17.52 -9.80
C VAL A 119 10.24 17.86 -8.42
N ARG A 120 9.72 18.94 -7.83
CA ARG A 120 10.07 19.38 -6.47
C ARG A 120 8.82 19.21 -5.61
N ALA A 121 8.92 18.40 -4.57
CA ALA A 121 7.85 18.18 -3.62
C ALA A 121 8.35 18.41 -2.20
N TYR A 122 7.48 18.81 -1.29
CA TYR A 122 7.75 18.79 0.14
C TYR A 122 6.89 17.71 0.78
N VAL A 123 7.51 16.78 1.51
CA VAL A 123 6.82 15.63 2.08
C VAL A 123 6.93 15.68 3.60
N GLN A 124 5.79 15.84 4.27
CA GLN A 124 5.72 15.94 5.73
C GLN A 124 4.81 14.87 6.31
N GLN A 125 5.13 14.41 7.51
CA GLN A 125 4.25 13.57 8.32
C GLN A 125 3.54 14.42 9.35
N ILE A 126 2.20 14.55 9.24
CA ILE A 126 1.38 15.36 10.13
C ILE A 126 0.23 14.48 10.63
N GLU A 127 0.13 14.28 11.94
CA GLU A 127 -0.95 13.54 12.59
C GLU A 127 -1.22 12.13 12.01
N GLY A 128 -0.16 11.43 11.58
CA GLY A 128 -0.26 10.09 10.98
C GLY A 128 -0.67 10.07 9.50
N GLN A 129 -0.77 11.24 8.87
CA GLN A 129 -0.99 11.40 7.43
C GLN A 129 0.28 11.93 6.75
N THR A 130 0.53 11.47 5.52
CA THR A 130 1.57 12.06 4.67
C THR A 130 0.97 13.23 3.90
N GLN A 131 1.48 14.45 4.13
CA GLN A 131 1.16 15.60 3.30
C GLN A 131 2.26 15.81 2.26
N VAL A 132 1.86 15.88 0.99
CA VAL A 132 2.76 16.19 -0.12
C VAL A 132 2.36 17.51 -0.74
N MET A 133 3.26 18.49 -0.70
CA MET A 133 3.06 19.76 -1.39
C MET A 133 3.86 19.76 -2.70
N LEU A 134 3.15 19.91 -3.82
CA LEU A 134 3.71 19.87 -5.18
C LEU A 134 2.99 20.91 -6.04
N ASP A 135 3.76 21.76 -6.75
CA ASP A 135 3.27 22.85 -7.61
C ASP A 135 2.17 23.74 -6.97
N GLY A 136 2.27 23.96 -5.65
CA GLY A 136 1.31 24.76 -4.88
C GLY A 136 0.03 24.03 -4.48
N LEU A 137 -0.12 22.75 -4.84
CA LEU A 137 -1.21 21.87 -4.40
C LEU A 137 -0.76 21.03 -3.20
N ILE A 138 -1.70 20.73 -2.30
CA ILE A 138 -1.46 19.87 -1.13
C ILE A 138 -2.27 18.58 -1.29
N TYR A 139 -1.56 17.46 -1.32
CA TYR A 139 -2.11 16.12 -1.33
C TYR A 139 -2.02 15.52 0.07
N ARG A 140 -3.18 15.20 0.66
CA ARG A 140 -3.26 14.50 1.95
C ARG A 140 -3.43 13.01 1.68
N LEU A 141 -2.36 12.27 1.89
CA LEU A 141 -2.26 10.85 1.62
C LEU A 141 -2.26 10.09 2.93
N GLU A 142 -3.22 9.21 3.11
CA GLU A 142 -3.23 8.32 4.27
C GLU A 142 -2.48 7.05 3.93
N ARG A 143 -1.37 6.79 4.62
CA ARG A 143 -0.62 5.56 4.43
C ARG A 143 -1.39 4.40 5.06
N ARG A 144 -1.87 3.48 4.22
CA ARG A 144 -2.36 2.19 4.70
C ARG A 144 -1.12 1.34 4.93
N GLN A 145 -0.73 1.18 6.19
CA GLN A 145 0.24 0.15 6.53
C GLN A 145 -0.37 -1.19 6.12
N PRO A 146 0.31 -2.00 5.29
CA PRO A 146 -0.04 -3.41 5.20
C PRO A 146 -0.07 -3.96 6.63
N PRO A 147 -1.01 -4.84 7.00
CA PRO A 147 -0.94 -5.51 8.29
C PRO A 147 0.45 -6.14 8.40
N ASP A 148 1.24 -5.57 9.31
CA ASP A 148 2.63 -5.92 9.47
C ASP A 148 2.67 -7.36 9.98
N VAL A 149 3.26 -8.23 9.16
CA VAL A 149 3.44 -9.66 9.49
C VAL A 149 4.29 -9.83 10.76
N ASP A 150 5.02 -8.80 11.20
CA ASP A 150 5.77 -8.76 12.46
C ASP A 150 5.07 -7.99 13.60
N ALA A 151 4.09 -7.11 13.33
CA ALA A 151 3.22 -6.56 14.37
C ALA A 151 2.23 -7.61 14.90
N ALA A 152 2.01 -8.69 14.13
CA ALA A 152 1.45 -9.91 14.68
C ALA A 152 2.31 -10.46 15.84
N ALA A 153 3.64 -10.27 15.82
CA ALA A 153 4.56 -10.88 16.79
C ALA A 153 4.97 -9.98 17.97
N HIS A 154 4.89 -8.65 17.89
CA HIS A 154 5.30 -7.77 19.00
C HIS A 154 4.28 -6.63 19.19
N GLY A 155 3.39 -6.81 20.18
CA GLY A 155 2.26 -5.93 20.46
C GLY A 155 2.61 -4.47 20.75
N GLY A 156 1.66 -3.60 20.40
CA GLY A 156 1.66 -2.20 20.83
C GLY A 156 0.73 -1.30 20.01
N SER A 157 -0.57 -1.34 20.31
CA SER A 157 -1.61 -0.34 19.96
C SER A 157 -1.94 -0.20 18.45
N ALA A 158 -3.14 -0.51 17.97
CA ALA A 158 -4.43 -0.10 18.51
C ALA A 158 -5.44 -1.25 18.57
N VAL A 159 -6.00 -1.45 19.76
CA VAL A 159 -7.21 -2.25 19.99
C VAL A 159 -8.40 -1.48 19.41
N GLN A 160 -8.53 -1.47 18.09
CA GLN A 160 -9.85 -1.49 17.49
C GLN A 160 -10.11 -2.95 17.19
N ALA A 161 -10.95 -3.57 18.03
CA ALA A 161 -11.45 -4.92 17.83
C ALA A 161 -11.97 -5.03 16.38
N GLN A 162 -11.16 -5.60 15.48
CA GLN A 162 -11.60 -5.96 14.16
C GLN A 162 -12.63 -7.07 14.34
N ARG A 163 -13.89 -6.66 14.41
CA ARG A 163 -15.05 -7.55 14.61
C ARG A 163 -15.27 -8.50 13.44
N THR A 164 -14.59 -8.27 12.32
CA THR A 164 -14.74 -9.03 11.07
C THR A 164 -13.36 -9.36 10.51
N LEU A 165 -13.13 -10.63 10.23
CA LEU A 165 -11.94 -11.17 9.57
C LEU A 165 -12.31 -11.59 8.15
N ASN A 166 -11.62 -11.01 7.17
CA ASN A 166 -11.95 -11.14 5.76
C ASN A 166 -10.94 -12.03 5.04
N ALA A 167 -11.38 -12.70 3.97
CA ALA A 167 -10.51 -13.48 3.10
C ALA A 167 -9.58 -12.52 2.32
N PRO A 168 -8.25 -12.68 2.40
CA PRO A 168 -7.32 -11.78 1.70
C PRO A 168 -7.30 -11.99 0.19
N MET A 169 -7.74 -13.16 -0.27
CA MET A 169 -7.83 -13.53 -1.67
C MET A 169 -8.96 -14.53 -1.89
N ALA A 170 -9.37 -14.68 -3.15
CA ALA A 170 -10.31 -15.72 -3.51
C ALA A 170 -9.64 -17.10 -3.37
N GLY A 171 -10.34 -18.05 -2.77
CA GLY A 171 -9.80 -19.39 -2.49
C GLY A 171 -10.85 -20.33 -1.94
N THR A 172 -10.46 -21.57 -1.67
CA THR A 172 -11.34 -22.60 -1.10
C THR A 172 -11.04 -22.79 0.38
N VAL A 173 -12.05 -22.90 1.23
CA VAL A 173 -11.86 -23.26 2.64
C VAL A 173 -11.36 -24.70 2.72
N VAL A 174 -10.13 -24.87 3.17
CA VAL A 174 -9.54 -26.19 3.41
C VAL A 174 -9.97 -26.73 4.76
N LYS A 175 -9.98 -25.86 5.77
CA LYS A 175 -10.25 -26.29 7.15
C LYS A 175 -10.89 -25.19 7.99
N VAL A 176 -11.85 -25.56 8.82
CA VAL A 176 -12.45 -24.69 9.85
C VAL A 176 -12.11 -25.26 11.21
N LEU A 177 -11.38 -24.50 12.02
CA LEU A 177 -10.75 -24.96 13.27
C LEU A 177 -11.46 -24.44 14.52
N VAL A 178 -12.48 -23.61 14.36
CA VAL A 178 -13.28 -23.03 15.45
C VAL A 178 -14.76 -23.06 15.10
N ALA A 179 -15.60 -23.04 16.12
CA ALA A 179 -17.05 -22.98 15.99
C ALA A 179 -17.60 -21.64 16.49
N ASP A 180 -18.82 -21.32 16.09
CA ASP A 180 -19.58 -20.20 16.66
C ASP A 180 -19.65 -20.34 18.19
N GLY A 181 -19.38 -19.24 18.90
CA GLY A 181 -19.30 -19.17 20.36
C GLY A 181 -17.96 -19.63 20.97
N ALA A 182 -16.98 -20.04 20.17
CA ALA A 182 -15.69 -20.49 20.70
C ALA A 182 -14.86 -19.33 21.26
N GLN A 183 -14.28 -19.52 22.45
CA GLN A 183 -13.22 -18.64 22.96
C GLN A 183 -11.93 -18.93 22.21
N VAL A 184 -11.27 -17.87 21.76
CA VAL A 184 -10.02 -17.97 21.00
C VAL A 184 -8.99 -17.02 21.57
N GLN A 185 -7.73 -17.45 21.50
CA GLN A 185 -6.59 -16.63 21.90
C GLN A 185 -6.04 -15.85 20.70
N GLN A 186 -5.35 -14.74 20.96
CA GLN A 186 -4.59 -14.02 19.95
C GLN A 186 -3.68 -15.00 19.17
N GLN A 187 -3.60 -14.79 17.85
CA GLN A 187 -2.91 -15.65 16.87
C GLN A 187 -3.46 -17.08 16.71
N GLN A 188 -4.52 -17.47 17.43
CA GLN A 188 -5.12 -18.79 17.24
C GLN A 188 -5.69 -18.92 15.83
N VAL A 189 -5.38 -20.04 15.18
CA VAL A 189 -5.87 -20.34 13.84
C VAL A 189 -7.36 -20.64 13.88
N LEU A 190 -8.12 -19.97 13.01
CA LEU A 190 -9.57 -20.08 12.91
C LEU A 190 -9.98 -20.83 11.64
N VAL A 191 -9.43 -20.43 10.49
CA VAL A 191 -9.78 -20.98 9.16
C VAL A 191 -8.54 -21.05 8.28
N ILE A 192 -8.42 -22.10 7.47
CA ILE A 192 -7.37 -22.26 6.44
C ILE A 192 -8.03 -22.21 5.07
N LEU A 193 -7.52 -21.34 4.20
CA LEU A 193 -7.91 -21.18 2.81
C LEU A 193 -6.81 -21.76 1.90
N SER A 194 -7.17 -22.25 0.72
CA SER A 194 -6.24 -22.61 -0.36
C SER A 194 -6.53 -21.79 -1.60
N ALA A 195 -5.50 -21.12 -2.11
CA ALA A 195 -5.53 -20.37 -3.35
C ALA A 195 -4.24 -20.60 -4.10
N MET A 196 -4.32 -20.85 -5.41
CA MET A 196 -3.13 -21.00 -6.28
C MET A 196 -2.10 -22.03 -5.77
N LYS A 197 -2.55 -23.17 -5.22
CA LYS A 197 -1.73 -24.23 -4.60
C LYS A 197 -0.96 -23.80 -3.35
N MET A 198 -1.36 -22.69 -2.73
CA MET A 198 -0.79 -22.16 -1.50
C MET A 198 -1.89 -22.05 -0.44
N GLU A 199 -1.55 -22.41 0.80
CA GLU A 199 -2.46 -22.27 1.94
C GLU A 199 -2.29 -20.91 2.60
N HIS A 200 -3.39 -20.33 3.07
CA HIS A 200 -3.42 -19.08 3.80
C HIS A 200 -4.29 -19.22 5.04
N THR A 201 -3.79 -18.74 6.16
CA THR A 201 -4.40 -18.99 7.47
C THR A 201 -4.99 -17.70 8.03
N ILE A 202 -6.25 -17.75 8.43
CA ILE A 202 -6.94 -16.67 9.15
C ILE A 202 -6.80 -16.95 10.65
N THR A 203 -6.17 -16.02 11.36
CA THR A 203 -5.93 -16.10 12.81
C THR A 203 -6.69 -15.01 13.56
N ALA A 204 -6.95 -15.24 14.84
CA ALA A 204 -7.55 -14.24 15.73
C ALA A 204 -6.58 -13.07 15.98
N PRO A 205 -6.98 -11.81 15.80
CA PRO A 205 -6.12 -10.65 16.03
C PRO A 205 -5.93 -10.33 17.52
N ALA A 206 -6.82 -10.82 18.38
CA ALA A 206 -6.81 -10.66 19.83
C ALA A 206 -7.59 -11.82 20.49
N ASP A 207 -7.49 -11.92 21.82
CA ASP A 207 -8.37 -12.79 22.59
C ASP A 207 -9.82 -12.35 22.43
N GLY A 208 -10.74 -13.29 22.25
CA GLY A 208 -12.15 -12.96 22.04
C GLY A 208 -13.05 -14.18 21.86
N ILE A 209 -14.29 -13.92 21.48
CA ILE A 209 -15.28 -14.96 21.18
C ILE A 209 -15.60 -14.92 19.69
N VAL A 210 -15.56 -16.08 19.03
CA VAL A 210 -16.02 -16.24 17.66
C VAL A 210 -17.54 -16.05 17.66
N ARG A 211 -18.02 -14.95 17.10
CA ARG A 211 -19.45 -14.70 16.95
C ARG A 211 -20.05 -15.61 15.89
N ARG A 212 -19.38 -15.74 14.75
CA ARG A 212 -19.86 -16.52 13.60
C ARG A 212 -18.76 -16.89 12.62
N VAL A 213 -18.81 -18.11 12.08
CA VAL A 213 -18.05 -18.54 10.91
C VAL A 213 -19.00 -18.65 9.71
N HIS A 214 -18.69 -17.93 8.63
CA HIS A 214 -19.59 -17.80 7.47
C HIS A 214 -19.48 -18.91 6.43
N TYR A 215 -18.41 -19.71 6.49
CA TYR A 215 -18.10 -20.72 5.49
C TYR A 215 -17.75 -22.06 6.12
N LYS A 216 -18.00 -23.13 5.37
CA LYS A 216 -17.65 -24.51 5.73
C LYS A 216 -16.48 -25.00 4.89
N GLU A 217 -15.85 -26.08 5.34
CA GLU A 217 -14.82 -26.77 4.56
C GLU A 217 -15.36 -27.16 3.17
N GLY A 218 -14.58 -26.86 2.13
CA GLY A 218 -14.94 -27.04 0.73
C GLY A 218 -15.60 -25.83 0.07
N ASP A 219 -16.05 -24.82 0.82
CA ASP A 219 -16.69 -23.64 0.24
C ASP A 219 -15.69 -22.74 -0.50
N VAL A 220 -16.15 -22.10 -1.58
CA VAL A 220 -15.38 -21.11 -2.33
C VAL A 220 -15.67 -19.71 -1.80
N VAL A 221 -14.61 -19.03 -1.38
CA VAL A 221 -14.63 -17.69 -0.81
C VAL A 221 -14.10 -16.69 -1.83
N LYS A 222 -14.75 -15.53 -1.94
CA LYS A 222 -14.26 -14.41 -2.76
C LYS A 222 -13.27 -13.57 -1.96
N GLY A 223 -12.29 -12.97 -2.63
CA GLY A 223 -11.41 -11.99 -1.99
C GLY A 223 -12.20 -10.85 -1.37
N GLY A 224 -11.83 -10.45 -0.16
CA GLY A 224 -12.50 -9.42 0.64
C GLY A 224 -13.76 -9.87 1.38
N ALA A 225 -14.27 -11.09 1.17
CA ALA A 225 -15.47 -11.57 1.86
C ALA A 225 -15.21 -11.83 3.35
N VAL A 226 -16.20 -11.55 4.21
CA VAL A 226 -16.11 -11.81 5.66
C VAL A 226 -16.18 -13.30 5.93
N VAL A 227 -15.16 -13.86 6.57
CA VAL A 227 -15.05 -15.29 6.89
C VAL A 227 -15.43 -15.59 8.33
N VAL A 228 -14.95 -14.76 9.27
CA VAL A 228 -15.21 -14.92 10.70
C VAL A 228 -15.58 -13.58 11.32
N GLU A 229 -16.56 -13.58 12.21
CA GLU A 229 -16.90 -12.46 13.07
C GLU A 229 -16.44 -12.73 14.51
N MET A 230 -15.93 -11.71 15.18
CA MET A 230 -15.45 -11.76 16.57
C MET A 230 -16.06 -10.63 17.40
N GLU A 231 -16.16 -10.85 18.71
CA GLU A 231 -16.59 -9.86 19.72
C GLU A 231 -15.42 -9.23 20.47
#